data_AF-A0AAQ3JYF1-F1
#
_entry.id   AF-A0AAQ3JYF1-F1
#
_cell.length_a   1.000
_cell.length_b   1.000
_cell.length_c   1.000
_cell.angle_alpha   90.00
_cell.angle_beta   90.00
_cell.angle_gamma   90.00
#
_symmetry.space_group_name_H-M   'P 1'
#
loop_
_entity.id
_entity.type
_entity.pdbx_description
1 polymer ?
#
loop_
_entity_poly.entity_id
_entity_poly.type
_entity_poly.pdbx_seq_one_letter_code
_entity_poly.pdbx_strand_id
1 'polypeptide(L)'
;MDNSANKAADTESTTCAQSSTKVDSKKSRSEIWDHFLKKKDEKIVVSMFSTLIECERGSNPRLRSMARKMRDKFDKYYGSVERTNMMVLIAVVLDPRYKLRFLKYCCRRICCDADRVEEMAQNVTRVLERLFAFYEKSHSSSE
;
A
#
# COMPACT_ATOMS: atom_id res chain seq x y z
N MET A 1 -34.47 12.59 -77.25
CA MET A 1 -34.45 11.34 -76.48
C MET A 1 -34.27 11.74 -75.03
N ASP A 2 -35.38 11.64 -74.29
CA ASP A 2 -35.61 11.49 -72.84
C ASP A 2 -34.87 12.44 -71.86
N ASN A 3 -35.45 13.30 -71.02
CA ASN A 3 -36.65 13.35 -70.15
C ASN A 3 -36.28 13.23 -68.65
N SER A 4 -36.48 14.34 -67.94
CA SER A 4 -36.97 14.51 -66.55
C SER A 4 -36.32 13.83 -65.31
N ALA A 5 -36.06 14.70 -64.34
CA ALA A 5 -36.50 14.67 -62.93
C ALA A 5 -35.86 13.74 -61.87
N ASN A 6 -35.37 14.41 -60.80
CA ASN A 6 -35.54 14.18 -59.35
C ASN A 6 -35.34 12.77 -58.75
N LYS A 7 -34.54 12.66 -57.66
CA LYS A 7 -35.01 12.78 -56.24
C LYS A 7 -34.03 12.15 -55.22
N ALA A 8 -33.69 12.97 -54.21
CA ALA A 8 -33.48 12.75 -52.76
C ALA A 8 -32.58 11.64 -52.15
N ALA A 9 -31.91 12.09 -51.07
CA ALA A 9 -31.49 11.40 -49.83
C ALA A 9 -30.35 10.35 -50.01
N ASP A 10 -29.27 10.34 -49.22
CA ASP A 10 -29.25 10.36 -47.76
C ASP A 10 -28.07 11.14 -47.16
N THR A 11 -28.41 11.73 -46.01
CA THR A 11 -27.60 12.12 -44.86
C THR A 11 -26.44 11.19 -44.53
N GLU A 12 -25.28 11.75 -44.19
CA GLU A 12 -24.65 11.61 -42.86
C GLU A 12 -23.38 12.44 -42.74
N SER A 13 -23.50 13.58 -42.06
CA SER A 13 -22.37 14.33 -41.51
C SER A 13 -21.89 13.65 -40.24
N THR A 14 -20.85 12.82 -40.33
CA THR A 14 -20.16 12.31 -39.13
C THR A 14 -19.28 13.43 -38.56
N THR A 15 -19.82 14.11 -37.57
CA THR A 15 -19.13 14.98 -36.63
C THR A 15 -18.09 14.16 -35.85
N CYS A 16 -16.81 14.50 -36.00
CA CYS A 16 -15.75 13.95 -35.15
C CYS A 16 -15.79 14.65 -33.79
N ALA A 17 -16.51 14.06 -32.83
CA ALA A 17 -16.51 14.49 -31.45
C ALA A 17 -15.09 14.30 -30.86
N GLN A 18 -14.41 15.40 -30.56
CA GLN A 18 -13.24 15.41 -29.70
C GLN A 18 -13.69 15.17 -28.26
N SER A 19 -13.67 13.92 -27.81
CA SER A 19 -13.76 13.59 -26.39
C SER A 19 -12.38 13.71 -25.75
N SER A 20 -12.12 14.88 -25.16
CA SER A 20 -11.05 15.04 -24.17
C SER A 20 -11.36 14.17 -22.97
N THR A 21 -10.66 13.05 -22.82
CA THR A 21 -10.65 12.28 -21.58
C THR A 21 -9.75 13.01 -20.57
N LYS A 22 -10.36 13.47 -19.48
CA LYS A 22 -9.63 13.97 -18.31
C LYS A 22 -8.74 12.84 -17.79
N VAL A 23 -7.43 13.02 -17.93
CA VAL A 23 -6.43 12.22 -17.24
C VAL A 23 -6.47 12.63 -15.76
N ASP A 24 -7.18 11.84 -14.95
CA ASP A 24 -7.09 11.95 -13.50
C ASP A 24 -5.64 11.66 -13.09
N SER A 25 -4.94 12.68 -12.58
CA SER A 25 -3.57 12.59 -12.07
C SER A 25 -3.50 11.89 -10.71
N LYS A 26 -4.08 10.69 -10.61
CA LYS A 26 -3.82 9.83 -9.46
C LYS A 26 -2.46 9.18 -9.69
N LYS A 27 -1.43 9.78 -9.08
CA LYS A 27 -0.05 9.27 -8.98
C LYS A 27 -0.08 7.74 -8.84
N SER A 28 0.24 7.05 -9.94
CA SER A 28 0.25 5.59 -10.00
C SER A 28 1.22 5.11 -8.93
N ARG A 29 0.68 4.48 -7.88
CA ARG A 29 1.48 3.90 -6.80
C ARG A 29 2.38 2.85 -7.46
N SER A 30 3.70 3.00 -7.35
CA SER A 30 4.61 2.07 -8.02
C SER A 30 4.36 0.65 -7.56
N GLU A 31 4.52 -0.33 -8.43
CA GLU A 31 4.39 -1.76 -8.13
C GLU A 31 5.26 -2.21 -6.93
N ILE A 32 6.36 -1.49 -6.66
CA ILE A 32 7.20 -1.66 -5.48
C ILE A 32 6.41 -1.43 -4.18
N TRP A 33 5.56 -0.42 -4.13
CA TRP A 33 4.70 -0.11 -2.98
C TRP A 33 3.61 -1.15 -2.80
N ASP A 34 3.06 -1.67 -3.91
CA ASP A 34 2.09 -2.77 -3.86
C ASP A 34 2.75 -4.07 -3.41
N HIS A 35 4.00 -4.33 -3.80
CA HIS A 35 4.80 -5.43 -3.24
C HIS A 35 5.00 -5.27 -1.72
N PHE A 36 5.25 -4.05 -1.22
CA PHE A 36 5.36 -3.79 0.23
C PHE A 36 4.02 -3.93 0.99
N LEU A 37 2.88 -3.68 0.34
CA LEU A 37 1.55 -3.75 0.97
C LEU A 37 0.89 -5.12 0.85
N LYS A 38 1.19 -5.86 -0.23
CA LYS A 38 0.54 -7.14 -0.58
C LYS A 38 1.27 -8.36 -0.04
N LYS A 39 2.55 -8.21 0.33
CA LYS A 39 3.26 -9.23 1.11
C LYS A 39 2.70 -9.23 2.53
N LYS A 40 2.07 -10.35 2.91
CA LYS A 40 1.63 -10.67 4.27
C LYS A 40 2.86 -10.79 5.21
N ASP A 41 3.70 -9.78 5.32
CA ASP A 41 4.99 -9.89 6.00
C ASP A 41 4.79 -9.84 7.50
N GLU A 42 4.95 -11.00 8.13
CA GLU A 42 5.06 -11.14 9.58
C GLU A 42 6.38 -10.59 10.12
N LYS A 43 7.30 -10.21 9.23
CA LYS A 43 8.71 -9.99 9.55
C LYS A 43 9.30 -8.82 8.75
N ILE A 44 8.61 -7.70 8.65
CA ILE A 44 9.04 -6.53 7.83
C ILE A 44 10.47 -6.09 8.19
N VAL A 45 10.76 -5.92 9.49
CA VAL A 45 12.07 -5.47 9.97
C VAL A 45 13.18 -6.49 9.66
N VAL A 46 12.92 -7.77 9.91
CA VAL A 46 13.89 -8.86 9.69
C VAL A 46 14.10 -9.10 8.19
N SER A 47 13.03 -9.08 7.39
CA SER A 47 13.06 -9.21 5.93
C SER A 47 13.88 -8.10 5.30
N MET A 48 13.68 -6.86 5.74
CA MET A 48 14.45 -5.71 5.28
C MET A 48 15.94 -5.90 5.61
N PHE A 49 16.28 -6.30 6.83
CA PHE A 49 17.67 -6.53 7.22
C PHE A 49 18.33 -7.65 6.41
N SER A 50 17.67 -8.79 6.23
CA SER A 50 18.17 -9.90 5.41
C SER A 50 18.42 -9.48 3.96
N THR A 51 17.47 -8.75 3.36
CA THR A 51 17.59 -8.26 1.98
C THR A 51 18.78 -7.31 1.82
N LEU A 52 19.03 -6.46 2.81
CA LEU A 52 20.19 -5.56 2.82
C LEU A 52 21.51 -6.33 2.88
N ILE A 53 21.61 -7.36 3.72
CA ILE A 53 22.80 -8.23 3.80
C ILE A 53 23.05 -8.95 2.47
N GLU A 54 22.00 -9.49 1.85
CA GLU A 54 22.10 -10.17 0.55
C GLU A 54 22.60 -9.23 -0.55
N CYS A 55 22.03 -8.02 -0.62
CA CYS A 55 22.43 -7.00 -1.59
C CYS A 55 23.86 -6.50 -1.37
N GLU A 56 24.36 -6.49 -0.14
CA GLU A 56 25.76 -6.17 0.15
C GLU A 56 26.75 -7.26 -0.26
N ARG A 57 26.32 -8.52 -0.19
CA ARG A 57 27.13 -9.68 -0.62
C ARG A 57 27.07 -9.89 -2.13
N GLY A 58 26.15 -9.22 -2.82
CA GLY A 58 25.99 -9.30 -4.27
C GLY A 58 27.17 -8.75 -5.07
N SER A 59 27.26 -9.17 -6.32
CA SER A 59 28.34 -8.79 -7.25
C SER A 59 28.21 -7.34 -7.76
N ASN A 60 26.99 -6.78 -7.80
CA ASN A 60 26.76 -5.44 -8.35
C ASN A 60 27.28 -4.35 -7.38
N PRO A 61 28.34 -3.60 -7.73
CA PRO A 61 28.97 -2.64 -6.83
C PRO A 61 28.06 -1.44 -6.50
N ARG A 62 27.15 -1.06 -7.40
CA ARG A 62 26.18 0.02 -7.16
C ARG A 62 25.14 -0.40 -6.14
N LEU A 63 24.57 -1.60 -6.29
CA LEU A 63 23.60 -2.15 -5.35
C LEU A 63 24.21 -2.37 -3.97
N ARG A 64 25.45 -2.90 -3.91
CA ARG A 64 26.19 -3.05 -2.66
C ARG A 64 26.42 -1.73 -1.94
N SER A 65 26.80 -0.68 -2.67
CA SER A 65 26.98 0.67 -2.08
C SER A 65 25.66 1.22 -1.51
N MET A 66 24.55 1.05 -2.23
CA MET A 66 23.23 1.48 -1.77
C MET A 66 22.77 0.68 -0.55
N ALA A 67 22.94 -0.64 -0.57
CA ALA A 67 22.58 -1.52 0.52
C ALA A 67 23.36 -1.18 1.79
N ARG A 68 24.66 -0.87 1.68
CA ARG A 68 25.48 -0.40 2.81
C ARG A 68 24.93 0.87 3.43
N LYS A 69 24.64 1.90 2.63
CA LYS A 69 24.07 3.16 3.13
C LYS A 69 22.71 2.95 3.81
N MET A 70 21.90 2.01 3.31
CA MET A 70 20.63 1.66 3.93
C MET A 70 20.81 0.86 5.23
N ARG A 71 21.82 -0.02 5.29
CA ARG A 71 22.19 -0.75 6.51
C ARG A 71 22.72 0.19 7.59
N ASP A 72 23.53 1.18 7.24
CA ASP A 72 24.02 2.17 8.21
C ASP A 72 22.86 2.94 8.86
N LYS A 73 21.80 3.24 8.10
CA LYS A 73 20.56 3.82 8.64
C LYS A 73 19.81 2.80 9.50
N PHE A 74 19.73 1.55 9.07
CA PHE A 74 19.12 0.50 9.86
C PHE A 74 19.81 0.37 11.21
N ASP A 75 21.13 0.23 11.24
CA ASP A 75 21.92 0.09 12.48
C ASP A 75 21.79 1.32 13.38
N LYS A 76 21.65 2.53 12.81
CA LYS A 76 21.40 3.75 13.58
C LYS A 76 20.08 3.71 14.37
N TYR A 77 19.03 3.13 13.82
CA TYR A 77 17.69 3.11 14.44
C TYR A 77 17.38 1.81 15.17
N TYR A 78 17.86 0.68 14.64
CA TYR A 78 17.58 -0.67 15.11
C TYR A 78 18.72 -1.27 15.94
N GLY A 79 19.97 -0.83 15.77
CA GLY A 79 21.10 -1.00 16.70
C GLY A 79 21.38 -2.41 17.25
N SER A 80 22.26 -2.48 18.26
CA SER A 80 22.19 -3.58 19.24
C SER A 80 21.03 -3.32 20.19
N VAL A 81 20.56 -4.33 20.92
CA VAL A 81 19.46 -4.19 21.88
C VAL A 81 19.72 -3.05 22.90
N GLU A 82 20.98 -2.78 23.26
CA GLU A 82 21.32 -1.67 24.16
C GLU A 82 21.31 -0.28 23.49
N ARG A 83 21.35 -0.20 22.16
CA ARG A 83 21.40 1.05 21.38
C ARG A 83 20.15 1.29 20.52
N THR A 84 19.20 0.35 20.50
CA THR A 84 17.97 0.48 19.70
C THR A 84 17.13 1.66 20.19
N ASN A 85 16.60 2.46 19.25
CA ASN A 85 15.66 3.51 19.60
C ASN A 85 14.33 2.89 20.06
N MET A 86 13.96 3.13 21.33
CA MET A 86 12.74 2.60 21.92
C MET A 86 11.47 3.00 21.16
N MET A 87 11.42 4.19 20.55
CA MET A 87 10.28 4.63 19.74
C MET A 87 10.05 3.72 18.53
N VAL A 88 11.12 3.19 17.95
CA VAL A 88 11.02 2.26 16.82
C VAL A 88 10.45 0.91 17.28
N LEU A 89 10.82 0.44 18.47
CA LEU A 89 10.23 -0.76 19.06
C LEU A 89 8.75 -0.56 19.41
N ILE A 90 8.41 0.58 20.01
CA ILE A 90 7.03 0.95 20.32
C ILE A 90 6.20 1.01 19.03
N ALA A 91 6.72 1.60 17.95
CA ALA A 91 6.03 1.63 16.66
C ALA A 91 5.75 0.22 16.12
N VAL A 92 6.69 -0.73 16.26
CA VAL A 92 6.50 -2.13 15.86
C VAL A 92 5.42 -2.81 16.72
N VAL A 93 5.40 -2.56 18.03
CA VAL A 93 4.37 -3.11 18.94
C VAL A 93 2.99 -2.49 18.66
N LEU A 94 2.96 -1.19 18.37
CA LEU A 94 1.73 -0.46 18.09
C LEU A 94 1.19 -0.68 16.67
N ASP A 95 2.00 -1.26 15.78
CA ASP A 95 1.61 -1.53 14.40
C ASP A 95 0.29 -2.34 14.37
N PRO A 96 -0.81 -1.77 13.85
CA PRO A 96 -2.11 -2.42 13.84
C PRO A 96 -2.08 -3.79 13.17
N ARG A 97 -1.17 -4.04 12.22
CA ARG A 97 -1.04 -5.32 11.53
C ARG A 97 -0.58 -6.42 12.47
N TYR A 98 0.32 -6.12 13.40
CA TYR A 98 0.77 -7.07 14.41
C TYR A 98 -0.32 -7.32 15.47
N LYS A 99 -0.94 -6.25 15.98
CA LYS A 99 -2.03 -6.37 16.97
C LYS A 99 -3.26 -7.10 16.42
N LEU A 100 -3.63 -6.87 15.16
CA LEU A 100 -4.75 -7.57 14.51
C LEU A 100 -4.47 -9.05 14.31
N ARG A 101 -3.23 -9.44 13.96
CA ARG A 101 -2.85 -10.87 13.89
C ARG A 101 -2.93 -11.53 15.25
N PHE A 102 -2.45 -10.86 16.29
CA PHE A 102 -2.56 -11.35 17.66
C PHE A 102 -4.03 -11.52 18.07
N LEU A 103 -4.89 -10.54 17.75
CA LEU A 103 -6.33 -10.63 18.00
C LEU A 103 -6.95 -11.83 17.27
N LYS A 104 -6.64 -12.03 15.98
CA LYS A 104 -7.09 -13.22 15.21
C LYS A 104 -6.62 -14.52 15.86
N TYR A 105 -5.37 -14.57 16.32
CA TYR A 105 -4.82 -15.73 17.03
C TYR A 105 -5.60 -16.02 18.32
N CYS A 106 -5.85 -15.00 19.16
CA CYS A 106 -6.64 -15.13 20.37
C CYS A 106 -8.08 -15.58 20.07
N CYS A 107 -8.73 -14.95 19.09
CA CYS A 107 -10.11 -15.28 18.71
C CYS A 107 -10.24 -16.71 18.18
N ARG A 108 -9.26 -17.22 17.41
CA ARG A 108 -9.24 -18.65 16.98
C ARG A 108 -9.12 -19.63 18.14
N ARG A 109 -8.52 -19.23 19.26
CA ARG A 109 -8.43 -20.09 20.46
C ARG A 109 -9.70 -20.08 21.29
N ILE A 110 -10.53 -19.05 21.16
CA ILE A 110 -11.78 -18.89 21.92
C ILE A 110 -12.99 -19.32 21.09
N CYS A 111 -12.96 -19.08 19.77
CA CYS A 111 -14.02 -19.42 18.83
C CYS A 111 -13.48 -20.42 17.80
N CYS A 112 -14.18 -21.56 17.64
CA CYS A 112 -13.82 -22.62 16.69
C CYS A 112 -14.21 -22.30 15.22
N ASP A 113 -14.80 -21.13 14.96
CA ASP A 113 -15.31 -20.72 13.66
C ASP A 113 -14.37 -19.69 13.02
N ALA A 114 -13.66 -20.11 11.97
CA ALA A 114 -12.68 -19.28 11.29
C ALA A 114 -13.30 -18.09 10.55
N ASP A 115 -14.51 -18.25 10.00
CA ASP A 115 -15.19 -17.21 9.22
C ASP A 115 -15.64 -16.07 10.13
N ARG A 116 -16.17 -16.41 11.31
CA ARG A 116 -16.53 -15.41 12.34
C ARG A 116 -15.32 -14.65 12.88
N VAL A 117 -14.16 -15.31 13.00
CA VAL A 117 -12.92 -14.63 13.41
C VAL A 117 -12.45 -13.65 12.33
N GLU A 118 -12.56 -14.02 11.06
CA GLU A 118 -12.19 -13.13 9.96
C GLU A 118 -13.14 -11.93 9.87
N GLU A 119 -14.45 -12.15 10.00
CA GLU A 119 -15.46 -11.10 10.05
C GLU A 119 -15.19 -10.11 11.21
N MET A 120 -14.91 -10.62 12.41
CA MET A 120 -14.57 -9.79 13.57
C MET A 120 -13.34 -8.92 13.29
N ALA A 121 -12.29 -9.50 12.73
CA ALA A 121 -11.08 -8.76 12.42
C ALA A 121 -11.28 -7.70 11.33
N GLN A 122 -12.12 -7.97 10.33
CA GLN A 122 -12.54 -6.98 9.34
C GLN A 122 -13.32 -5.83 9.99
N ASN A 123 -14.22 -6.13 10.93
CA ASN A 123 -14.96 -5.11 11.68
C ASN A 123 -14.02 -4.22 12.52
N VAL A 124 -13.06 -4.81 13.24
CA VAL A 124 -12.07 -4.04 13.99
C VAL A 124 -11.24 -3.15 13.05
N THR A 125 -10.82 -3.67 11.90
CA THR A 125 -10.07 -2.90 10.90
C THR A 125 -10.88 -1.69 10.41
N ARG A 126 -12.15 -1.89 10.05
CA ARG A 126 -13.06 -0.81 9.62
C ARG A 126 -13.25 0.26 10.70
N VAL A 127 -13.36 -0.13 11.96
CA VAL A 127 -13.49 0.82 13.08
C VAL A 127 -12.21 1.62 13.25
N LEU A 128 -11.04 0.99 13.17
CA LEU A 128 -9.75 1.67 13.24
C LEU A 128 -9.58 2.69 12.10
N GLU A 129 -9.95 2.33 10.87
CA GLU A 129 -9.92 3.24 9.72
C GLU A 129 -10.82 4.46 9.93
N ARG A 130 -12.04 4.25 10.45
CA ARG A 130 -12.97 5.35 10.76
C ARG A 130 -12.43 6.27 11.86
N LEU A 131 -11.86 5.70 12.92
CA LEU A 131 -11.23 6.47 14.00
C LEU A 131 -10.07 7.31 13.49
N PHE A 132 -9.24 6.74 12.62
CA PHE A 132 -8.10 7.43 12.02
C PHE A 132 -8.57 8.59 11.12
N ALA A 133 -9.55 8.36 10.25
CA ALA A 133 -10.14 9.40 9.40
C ALA A 133 -10.77 10.54 10.23
N PHE A 134 -11.40 10.21 11.36
CA PHE A 134 -11.94 11.21 12.29
C PHE A 134 -10.82 12.04 12.94
N TYR A 135 -9.74 11.39 13.36
CA TYR A 135 -8.58 12.06 13.95
C TYR A 135 -7.92 13.03 12.96
N GLU A 136 -7.69 12.59 11.71
CA GLU A 136 -7.15 13.44 10.63
C GLU A 136 -8.00 14.69 10.43
N LYS A 137 -9.32 14.53 10.29
CA LYS A 137 -10.26 15.65 10.10
C LYS A 137 -10.24 16.65 11.26
N SER A 138 -10.05 16.15 12.48
CA SER A 138 -10.04 16.98 13.70
C SER A 138 -8.74 17.79 13.82
N HIS A 139 -7.63 17.32 13.25
CA HIS A 139 -6.32 17.99 13.32
C HIS A 139 -5.98 18.81 12.07
N SER A 140 -6.69 18.61 10.95
CA SER A 140 -6.57 19.44 9.75
C SER A 140 -7.37 20.75 9.80
N SER A 141 -8.07 21.02 10.91
CA SER A 141 -8.91 22.21 11.10
C SER A 141 -8.22 23.31 11.92
N SER A 142 -6.95 23.11 12.28
CA SER A 142 -6.14 24.01 13.11
C SER A 142 -4.87 24.54 12.43
N GLU A 143 -4.74 24.37 11.11
CA GLU A 143 -3.71 25.02 10.27
C GLU A 143 -4.33 26.06 9.34
#